data_AF-A0A7C3X568-F1
#
_entry.id   AF-A0A7C3X568-F1
#
_cell.length_a   1.000
_cell.length_b   1.000
_cell.length_c   1.000
_cell.angle_alpha   90.00
_cell.angle_beta   90.00
_cell.angle_gamma   90.00
#
_symmetry.space_group_name_H-M   'P 1'
#
loop_
_entity.id
_entity.type
_entity.pdbx_description
1 polymer ?
#
loop_
_entity_poly.entity_id
_entity_poly.type
_entity_poly.pdbx_seq_one_letter_code
_entity_poly.pdbx_strand_id
1 'polypeptide(L)'
;MEVKVVVLLVATPEEARAARPLLAGAEEVSLPGNLRALRGGTAAGDTLVAAVGVGKVAAASATAVLCHLFTPRLLLVCGVAGALDETLEVGDLVISTELVPADTGLIHSGGFKTTGPGICGPRSTVFQPSFTSPPRLVEKA
;
A
#
# COMPACT_ATOMS: atom_id res chain seq x y z
N MET A 1 14.27 12.93 -19.29
CA MET A 1 13.30 11.83 -19.25
C MET A 1 13.12 11.46 -17.80
N GLU A 2 11.96 11.74 -17.22
CA GLU A 2 11.66 11.47 -15.81
C GLU A 2 11.48 9.95 -15.65
N VAL A 3 12.41 9.29 -14.97
CA VAL A 3 12.35 7.83 -14.76
C VAL A 3 11.25 7.57 -13.75
N LYS A 4 10.09 7.14 -14.25
CA LYS A 4 8.93 6.87 -13.42
C LYS A 4 9.07 5.51 -12.71
N VAL A 5 9.45 5.56 -11.44
CA VAL A 5 9.63 4.40 -10.55
C VAL A 5 8.29 3.70 -10.25
N VAL A 6 8.33 2.38 -10.11
CA VAL A 6 7.27 1.57 -9.49
C VAL A 6 7.61 1.39 -8.02
N VAL A 7 6.65 1.65 -7.12
CA VAL A 7 6.84 1.50 -5.68
C VAL A 7 5.94 0.37 -5.16
N LEU A 8 6.55 -0.62 -4.53
CA LEU A 8 5.88 -1.68 -3.78
C LEU A 8 6.03 -1.39 -2.29
N LEU A 9 4.91 -1.15 -1.61
CA LEU A 9 4.87 -0.97 -0.17
C LEU A 9 4.61 -2.32 0.48
N VAL A 10 5.41 -2.62 1.50
CA VAL A 10 5.23 -3.79 2.37
C VAL A 10 5.31 -3.35 3.82
N ALA A 11 4.63 -4.05 4.73
CA ALA A 11 4.58 -3.65 6.13
C ALA A 11 5.87 -3.99 6.87
N THR A 12 6.50 -5.12 6.56
CA THR A 12 7.64 -5.64 7.32
C THR A 12 8.93 -5.81 6.50
N PRO A 13 10.11 -5.80 7.14
CA PRO A 13 11.37 -6.15 6.49
C PRO A 13 11.39 -7.57 5.90
N GLU A 14 10.67 -8.51 6.50
CA GLU A 14 10.55 -9.89 6.03
C GLU A 14 9.83 -9.96 4.69
N GLU A 15 8.73 -9.21 4.53
CA GLU A 15 8.01 -9.07 3.26
C GLU A 15 8.90 -8.41 2.19
N ALA A 16 9.69 -7.39 2.56
CA ALA A 16 10.63 -6.75 1.63
C ALA A 16 11.72 -7.74 1.19
N ARG A 17 12.26 -8.51 2.12
CA ARG A 17 13.27 -9.54 1.84
C ARG A 17 12.73 -10.64 0.93
N ALA A 18 11.47 -11.04 1.11
CA ALA A 18 10.80 -12.02 0.25
C ALA A 18 10.68 -11.54 -1.20
N ALA A 19 10.56 -10.22 -1.42
CA ALA A 19 10.52 -9.63 -2.76
C ALA A 19 11.91 -9.46 -3.42
N ARG A 20 13.02 -9.60 -2.67
CA ARG A 20 14.38 -9.40 -3.19
C ARG A 20 14.71 -10.20 -4.46
N PRO A 21 14.32 -11.49 -4.59
CA PRO A 21 14.59 -12.27 -5.80
C PRO A 21 13.90 -11.72 -7.07
N LEU A 22 12.88 -10.88 -6.92
CA LEU A 22 12.17 -10.25 -8.04
C LEU A 22 12.95 -9.07 -8.64
N LEU A 23 13.96 -8.57 -7.93
CA LEU A 23 14.71 -7.36 -8.28
C LEU A 23 16.07 -7.72 -8.88
N ALA A 24 16.23 -7.48 -10.19
CA ALA A 24 17.52 -7.58 -10.85
C ALA A 24 18.46 -6.48 -10.31
N GLY A 25 19.63 -6.87 -9.81
CA GLY A 25 20.61 -5.95 -9.25
C GLY A 25 20.18 -5.32 -7.92
N ALA A 26 19.40 -6.04 -7.09
CA ALA A 26 18.85 -5.53 -5.84
C ALA A 26 19.89 -4.91 -4.89
N GLU A 27 19.74 -3.62 -4.62
CA GLU A 27 20.52 -2.84 -3.66
C GLU A 27 19.66 -2.37 -2.48
N GLU A 28 20.25 -2.28 -1.29
CA GLU A 28 19.60 -1.63 -0.14
C GLU A 28 19.76 -0.12 -0.23
N VAL A 29 18.67 0.60 0.00
CA VAL A 29 18.63 2.05 0.00
C VAL A 29 18.04 2.54 1.32
N SER A 30 18.72 3.50 1.94
CA SER A 30 18.21 4.21 3.11
C SER A 30 17.57 5.53 2.67
N LEU A 31 16.35 5.77 3.11
CA LEU A 31 15.54 6.93 2.77
C LEU A 31 15.26 7.77 4.03
N PRO A 32 14.82 9.03 3.89
CA PRO A 32 14.47 9.88 5.03
C PRO A 32 13.53 9.19 6.04
N GLY A 33 13.72 9.49 7.32
CA GLY A 33 12.92 8.87 8.40
C GLY A 33 13.32 7.42 8.72
N ASN A 34 14.53 7.00 8.37
CA ASN A 34 15.04 5.61 8.54
C ASN A 34 14.23 4.57 7.75
N LEU A 35 13.54 5.00 6.69
CA LEU A 35 12.80 4.11 5.82
C LEU A 35 13.79 3.27 5.01
N ARG A 36 13.71 1.94 5.14
CA ARG A 36 14.56 1.00 4.41
C ARG A 36 13.82 0.49 3.18
N ALA A 37 14.53 0.45 2.06
CA ALA A 37 14.01 -0.06 0.81
C ALA A 37 15.03 -0.92 0.07
N LEU A 38 14.53 -1.77 -0.83
CA LEU A 38 15.31 -2.43 -1.86
C LEU A 38 15.01 -1.76 -3.19
N ARG A 39 16.03 -1.47 -3.99
CA ARG A 39 15.86 -0.95 -5.35
C ARG A 39 16.46 -1.92 -6.36
N GLY A 40 15.80 -2.09 -7.50
CA GLY A 40 16.31 -2.89 -8.60
C GLY A 40 15.38 -2.90 -9.81
N GLY A 41 15.77 -3.63 -10.84
CA GLY A 41 14.98 -3.76 -12.07
C GLY A 41 13.95 -4.88 -11.99
N THR A 42 12.76 -4.64 -12.52
CA THR A 42 11.75 -5.67 -12.82
C THR A 42 11.33 -5.56 -14.29
N ALA A 43 10.43 -6.44 -14.75
CA ALA A 43 9.76 -6.29 -16.05
C ALA A 43 8.97 -4.97 -16.17
N ALA A 44 8.60 -4.35 -15.04
CA ALA A 44 7.97 -3.04 -14.98
C ALA A 44 9.00 -1.88 -14.92
N GLY A 45 10.29 -2.15 -15.02
CA GLY A 45 11.36 -1.15 -14.95
C GLY A 45 11.90 -0.96 -13.53
N ASP A 46 12.43 0.24 -13.27
CA ASP A 46 13.03 0.60 -11.97
C ASP A 46 11.97 0.53 -10.86
N THR A 47 12.25 -0.31 -9.86
CA THR A 47 11.31 -0.70 -8.82
C THR A 47 11.92 -0.52 -7.44
N LEU A 48 11.16 0.08 -6.55
CA LEU A 48 11.50 0.30 -5.15
C LEU A 48 10.54 -0.50 -4.27
N VAL A 49 11.07 -1.42 -3.46
CA VAL A 49 10.31 -2.16 -2.44
C VAL A 49 10.62 -1.54 -1.09
N ALA A 50 9.65 -0.87 -0.47
CA ALA A 50 9.83 -0.13 0.78
C ALA A 50 9.09 -0.79 1.95
N ALA A 51 9.82 -1.08 3.03
CA ALA A 51 9.24 -1.57 4.28
C ALA A 51 8.71 -0.38 5.10
N VAL A 52 7.41 -0.10 4.99
CA VAL A 52 6.78 1.12 5.53
C VAL A 52 6.40 1.05 7.01
N GLY A 53 6.49 -0.13 7.62
CA GLY A 53 6.06 -0.37 8.99
C GLY A 53 4.59 -0.77 9.11
N VAL A 54 4.25 -1.37 10.25
CA VAL A 54 2.90 -1.87 10.54
C VAL A 54 1.98 -0.74 10.99
N GLY A 55 0.77 -0.72 10.44
CA GLY A 55 -0.30 0.20 10.84
C GLY A 55 -0.43 1.44 9.97
N LYS A 56 -1.60 2.09 10.07
CA LYS A 56 -2.04 3.15 9.16
C LYS A 56 -1.15 4.40 9.17
N VAL A 57 -0.68 4.80 10.35
CA VAL A 57 0.16 6.00 10.49
C VAL A 57 1.53 5.80 9.84
N ALA A 58 2.17 4.65 10.09
CA ALA A 58 3.46 4.31 9.52
C ALA A 58 3.38 4.21 7.99
N ALA A 59 2.41 3.44 7.48
CA ALA A 59 2.16 3.29 6.06
C ALA A 59 1.87 4.64 5.37
N ALA A 60 0.99 5.48 5.94
CA ALA A 60 0.65 6.78 5.38
C ALA A 60 1.85 7.74 5.34
N SER A 61 2.61 7.82 6.43
CA SER A 61 3.79 8.69 6.54
C SER A 61 4.87 8.32 5.53
N ALA A 62 5.24 7.03 5.47
CA ALA A 62 6.22 6.55 4.52
C ALA A 62 5.75 6.73 3.07
N THR A 63 4.47 6.45 2.79
CA THR A 63 3.89 6.66 1.45
C THR A 63 3.96 8.12 1.02
N ALA A 64 3.67 9.06 1.91
CA ALA A 64 3.78 10.49 1.61
C ALA A 64 5.22 10.90 1.24
N VAL A 65 6.22 10.41 2.00
CA VAL A 65 7.64 10.64 1.71
C VAL A 65 8.02 10.04 0.35
N LEU A 66 7.64 8.79 0.08
CA LEU A 66 7.94 8.12 -1.19
C LEU A 66 7.30 8.83 -2.39
N CYS A 67 6.04 9.27 -2.25
CA CYS A 67 5.35 10.05 -3.29
C CYS A 67 6.05 11.38 -3.56
N HIS A 68 6.54 12.05 -2.52
CA HIS A 68 7.28 13.30 -2.64
C HIS A 68 8.65 13.10 -3.33
N LEU A 69 9.38 12.04 -2.97
CA LEU A 69 10.73 11.80 -3.48
C LEU A 69 10.75 11.25 -4.92
N PHE A 70 9.77 10.42 -5.28
CA PHE A 70 9.84 9.61 -6.50
C PHE A 70 8.71 9.85 -7.50
N THR A 71 7.63 10.53 -7.11
CA THR A 71 6.43 10.74 -7.97
C THR A 71 6.06 9.47 -8.75
N PRO A 72 5.80 8.35 -8.05
CA PRO A 72 5.77 7.04 -8.68
C PRO A 72 4.65 6.93 -9.71
N ARG A 73 4.89 6.21 -10.81
CA ARG A 73 3.81 5.94 -11.79
C ARG A 73 2.83 4.88 -11.33
N LEU A 74 3.24 4.07 -10.38
CA LEU A 74 2.47 2.97 -9.83
C LEU A 74 2.90 2.73 -8.39
N LEU A 75 1.91 2.62 -7.52
CA LEU A 75 2.07 2.26 -6.12
C LEU A 75 1.23 1.01 -5.87
N LEU A 76 1.87 -0.03 -5.36
CA LEU A 76 1.25 -1.31 -5.00
C LEU A 76 1.46 -1.53 -3.51
N VAL A 77 0.47 -2.14 -2.85
CA VAL A 77 0.61 -2.64 -1.48
C VAL A 77 0.59 -4.16 -1.56
N CYS A 78 1.56 -4.81 -0.94
CA CYS A 78 1.65 -6.27 -0.88
C CYS A 78 2.04 -6.68 0.54
N GLY A 79 1.51 -7.80 0.98
CA GLY A 79 1.81 -8.37 2.29
C GLY A 79 0.92 -9.55 2.58
N VAL A 80 0.97 -10.02 3.82
CA VAL A 80 0.11 -11.08 4.32
C VAL A 80 -1.15 -10.52 4.98
N ALA A 81 -2.26 -11.27 4.89
CA ALA A 81 -3.53 -10.91 5.53
C ALA A 81 -4.19 -12.15 6.15
N GLY A 82 -5.00 -11.93 7.19
CA GLY A 82 -5.87 -12.97 7.75
C GLY A 82 -7.16 -13.07 6.95
N ALA A 83 -7.56 -14.28 6.60
CA ALA A 83 -8.80 -14.53 5.89
C ALA A 83 -10.02 -14.39 6.83
N LEU A 84 -11.05 -13.70 6.35
CA LEU A 84 -12.38 -13.68 6.95
C LEU A 84 -13.36 -14.59 6.19
N ASP A 85 -13.07 -14.87 4.92
CA ASP A 85 -13.80 -15.83 4.11
C ASP A 85 -13.30 -17.24 4.45
N GLU A 86 -14.21 -18.10 4.90
CA GLU A 86 -13.90 -19.47 5.32
C GLU A 86 -13.47 -20.36 4.16
N THR A 87 -13.69 -19.95 2.90
CA THR A 87 -13.24 -20.71 1.73
C THR A 87 -11.79 -20.47 1.35
N LEU A 88 -11.12 -19.48 1.95
CA LEU A 88 -9.73 -19.15 1.65
C LEU A 88 -8.76 -19.97 2.50
N GLU A 89 -7.71 -20.48 1.87
CA GLU A 89 -6.65 -21.25 2.50
C GLU A 89 -5.35 -20.44 2.66
N VAL A 90 -4.47 -20.89 3.55
CA VAL A 90 -3.15 -20.28 3.73
C VAL A 90 -2.34 -20.41 2.44
N GLY A 91 -1.97 -19.28 1.86
CA GLY A 91 -1.22 -19.21 0.61
C GLY A 91 -2.04 -18.72 -0.58
N ASP A 92 -3.37 -18.60 -0.43
CA ASP A 92 -4.22 -18.01 -1.46
C ASP A 92 -3.85 -16.55 -1.71
N LEU A 93 -3.81 -16.19 -2.99
CA LEU A 93 -3.58 -14.81 -3.41
C LEU A 93 -4.90 -14.07 -3.51
N VAL A 94 -5.03 -13.00 -2.74
CA VAL A 94 -6.21 -12.12 -2.77
C VAL A 94 -5.84 -10.80 -3.41
N ILE A 95 -6.66 -10.37 -4.37
CA ILE A 95 -6.49 -9.08 -5.06
C ILE A 95 -7.64 -8.17 -4.63
N SER A 96 -7.28 -7.11 -3.91
CA SER A 96 -8.26 -6.14 -3.43
C SER A 96 -8.87 -5.37 -4.60
N THR A 97 -10.20 -5.45 -4.73
CA THR A 97 -11.01 -4.59 -5.60
C THR A 97 -11.40 -3.30 -4.90
N GLU A 98 -11.49 -3.33 -3.57
CA GLU A 98 -11.85 -2.23 -2.71
C GLU A 98 -11.20 -2.38 -1.32
N LEU A 99 -10.87 -1.26 -0.69
CA LEU A 99 -10.38 -1.18 0.68
C LEU A 99 -11.37 -0.41 1.55
N VAL A 100 -11.82 -1.04 2.65
CA VAL A 100 -12.72 -0.43 3.64
C VAL A 100 -12.00 -0.31 5.00
N PRO A 101 -11.82 0.91 5.55
CA PRO A 101 -11.22 1.07 6.87
C PRO A 101 -12.13 0.54 7.99
N ALA A 102 -11.84 -0.66 8.50
CA ALA A 102 -12.72 -1.36 9.44
C ALA A 102 -12.92 -0.64 10.81
N ASP A 103 -11.97 0.17 11.25
CA ASP A 103 -11.98 0.83 12.56
C ASP A 103 -12.35 2.34 12.50
N THR A 104 -12.63 2.86 11.30
CA THR A 104 -12.77 4.30 11.08
C THR A 104 -14.24 4.65 10.87
N GLY A 105 -14.87 5.14 11.93
CA GLY A 105 -16.31 5.39 11.92
C GLY A 105 -16.78 6.11 13.16
N LEU A 106 -18.09 6.11 13.34
CA LEU A 106 -18.77 6.71 14.48
C LEU A 106 -19.66 5.69 15.18
N ILE A 107 -19.67 5.75 16.50
CA ILE A 107 -20.57 4.97 17.35
C ILE A 107 -21.76 5.85 17.69
N HIS A 108 -22.97 5.33 17.51
CA HIS A 108 -24.20 5.95 17.95
C HIS A 108 -25.14 4.88 18.54
N SER A 109 -26.37 5.29 18.91
CA SER A 109 -27.37 4.39 19.51
C SER A 109 -27.73 3.16 18.67
N GLY A 110 -27.42 3.15 17.37
CA GLY A 110 -27.64 2.03 16.45
C GLY A 110 -26.42 1.15 16.20
N GLY A 111 -25.30 1.41 16.90
CA GLY A 111 -24.05 0.66 16.75
C GLY A 111 -22.92 1.46 16.09
N PHE A 112 -21.89 0.74 15.65
CA PHE A 112 -20.76 1.31 14.91
C PHE A 112 -21.10 1.37 13.42
N LYS A 113 -20.88 2.55 12.81
CA LYS A 113 -20.99 2.74 11.38
C LYS A 113 -19.68 3.26 10.82
N THR A 114 -19.10 2.51 9.88
CA THR A 114 -17.93 2.96 9.12
C THR A 114 -18.27 4.21 8.33
N THR A 115 -17.48 5.25 8.50
CA THR A 115 -17.51 6.46 7.66
C THR A 115 -16.26 6.60 6.82
N GLY A 116 -15.20 5.85 7.18
CA GLY A 116 -13.85 6.08 6.69
C GLY A 116 -13.32 7.46 7.09
N PRO A 117 -12.12 7.82 6.62
CA PRO A 117 -11.48 9.08 7.00
C PRO A 117 -12.19 10.29 6.40
N GLY A 118 -12.17 11.39 7.14
CA GLY A 118 -12.56 12.70 6.63
C GLY A 118 -11.46 13.27 5.74
N ILE A 119 -11.76 13.49 4.47
CA ILE A 119 -10.87 14.13 3.49
C ILE A 119 -11.23 15.60 3.38
N CYS A 120 -10.29 16.47 3.74
CA CYS A 120 -10.46 17.91 3.63
C CYS A 120 -10.45 18.32 2.15
N GLY A 121 -11.62 18.71 1.65
CA GLY A 121 -11.75 19.44 0.39
C GLY A 121 -11.63 20.95 0.60
N PRO A 122 -11.69 21.75 -0.48
CA PRO A 122 -11.51 23.20 -0.41
C PRO A 122 -12.54 23.94 0.46
N ARG A 123 -13.75 23.37 0.64
CA ARG A 123 -14.88 24.01 1.36
C ARG A 123 -15.62 23.09 2.33
N SER A 124 -15.25 21.81 2.40
CA SER A 124 -15.96 20.82 3.22
C SER A 124 -15.08 19.60 3.47
N THR A 125 -15.38 18.87 4.53
CA THR A 125 -14.82 17.53 4.77
C THR A 125 -15.75 16.49 4.19
N VAL A 126 -15.23 15.62 3.33
CA VAL A 126 -15.97 14.47 2.78
C VAL A 126 -15.47 13.21 3.46
N PHE A 127 -16.37 12.44 4.06
CA PHE A 127 -16.01 11.14 4.63
C PHE A 127 -15.98 10.09 3.53
N GLN A 128 -14.84 9.45 3.35
CA GLN A 128 -14.62 8.46 2.29
C GLN A 128 -14.69 7.05 2.88
N PRO A 129 -15.83 6.34 2.77
CA PRO A 129 -16.04 5.06 3.44
C PRO A 129 -15.17 3.93 2.87
N SER A 130 -14.74 4.06 1.61
CA SER A 130 -13.97 3.03 0.91
C SER A 130 -13.09 3.59 -0.20
N PHE A 131 -12.11 2.81 -0.64
CA PHE A 131 -11.19 3.18 -1.71
C PHE A 131 -11.14 2.06 -2.75
N THR A 132 -11.61 2.33 -3.97
CA THR A 132 -11.64 1.34 -5.06
C THR A 132 -10.27 1.22 -5.71
N SER A 133 -9.84 -0.02 -5.96
CA SER A 133 -8.64 -0.31 -6.75
C SER A 133 -8.87 0.05 -8.23
N PRO A 134 -7.86 0.57 -8.95
CA PRO A 134 -7.99 0.86 -10.37
C PRO A 134 -8.37 -0.40 -11.17
N PRO A 135 -9.47 -0.40 -11.96
CA PRO A 135 -9.94 -1.60 -12.67
C PRO A 135 -8.87 -2.26 -13.54
N ARG A 136 -8.08 -1.45 -14.24
CA ARG A 136 -6.96 -1.89 -15.08
C ARG A 136 -5.90 -2.74 -14.37
N LEU A 137 -5.79 -2.66 -13.03
CA LEU A 137 -4.87 -3.45 -12.22
C LEU A 137 -5.52 -4.75 -11.76
N VAL A 138 -6.82 -4.73 -11.50
CA VAL A 138 -7.61 -5.90 -11.08
C VAL A 138 -7.84 -6.84 -12.26
N GLU A 139 -8.25 -6.31 -13.42
CA GLU A 139 -8.55 -7.11 -14.62
C GLU A 139 -7.33 -7.81 -15.24
N LYS A 140 -6.12 -7.41 -14.83
CA LYS A 140 -4.86 -7.97 -15.36
C LYS A 140 -4.32 -9.13 -14.56
N ALA A 141 -4.97 -9.49 -13.47
CA ALA A 141 -4.51 -10.48 -12.54
C ALA A 141 -5.44 -11.69 -12.50
#